data_AF-A0A3B8K3P1-F1
#
_entry.id   AF-A0A3B8K3P1-F1
#
_cell.length_a   1.000
_cell.length_b   1.000
_cell.length_c   1.000
_cell.angle_alpha   90.00
_cell.angle_beta   90.00
_cell.angle_gamma   90.00
#
_symmetry.space_group_name_H-M   'P 1'
#
loop_
_entity.id
_entity.type
_entity.pdbx_description
1 polymer ?
#
loop_
_entity_poly.entity_id
_entity_poly.type
_entity_poly.pdbx_seq_one_letter_code
_entity_poly.pdbx_strand_id
1 'polypeptide(L)'
;MNKEELIHMVYRGAHAGASSTVQIFRRGIEQSPYADKWLTDGIMYSVYAGRLSAVGTDQDDPLEKYWKLRRNIMLYDIPERPVEVAGRDAVRLLEKAFCRRITDLPLWRA
;
A
#
# COMPACT_ATOMS: atom_id res chain seq x y z
N MET A 1 28.93 0.22 1.98
CA MET A 1 27.54 -0.24 1.77
C MET A 1 26.91 -0.35 3.15
N ASN A 2 25.92 0.50 3.48
CA ASN A 2 25.33 0.54 4.82
C ASN A 2 24.34 -0.63 4.98
N LYS A 3 24.54 -1.47 6.00
CA LYS A 3 23.64 -2.60 6.28
C LYS A 3 22.23 -2.14 6.69
N GLU A 4 22.09 -0.92 7.20
CA GLU A 4 20.80 -0.33 7.59
C GLU A 4 19.88 0.00 6.40
N GLU A 5 20.38 -0.08 5.17
CA GLU A 5 19.57 0.10 3.96
C GLU A 5 19.00 -1.23 3.43
N LEU A 6 19.39 -2.36 4.02
CA LEU A 6 18.94 -3.69 3.62
C LEU A 6 17.58 -3.99 4.24
N ILE A 7 16.62 -4.41 3.43
CA ILE A 7 15.27 -4.76 3.86
C ILE A 7 14.86 -6.13 3.32
N HIS A 8 13.97 -6.81 4.04
CA HIS A 8 13.36 -8.07 3.60
C HIS A 8 12.15 -7.76 2.72
N MET A 9 12.23 -8.06 1.43
CA MET A 9 11.11 -7.91 0.50
C MET A 9 10.45 -9.26 0.26
N VAL A 10 9.12 -9.29 0.37
CA VAL A 10 8.30 -10.42 -0.08
C VAL A 10 8.22 -10.36 -1.59
N TYR A 11 8.88 -11.33 -2.23
CA TYR A 11 8.70 -11.60 -3.65
C TYR A 11 7.61 -12.65 -3.80
N ARG A 12 6.45 -12.25 -4.33
CA ARG A 12 5.45 -13.20 -4.80
C ARG A 12 5.77 -13.52 -6.26
N GLY A 13 6.24 -14.74 -6.52
CA GLY A 13 6.42 -15.23 -7.88
C GLY A 13 5.08 -15.33 -8.64
N ALA A 14 5.14 -15.71 -9.91
CA ALA A 14 3.96 -15.82 -10.78
C ALA A 14 2.90 -16.86 -10.31
N HIS A 15 3.23 -17.68 -9.31
CA HIS A 15 2.35 -18.69 -8.74
C HIS A 15 2.08 -18.41 -7.27
N ALA A 16 0.82 -18.53 -6.85
CA ALA A 16 0.33 -18.21 -5.50
C ALA A 16 1.00 -19.01 -4.36
N GLY A 17 1.73 -20.08 -4.67
CA GLY A 17 2.48 -20.90 -3.70
C GLY A 17 3.98 -20.64 -3.61
N ALA A 18 4.54 -19.74 -4.43
CA ALA A 18 5.97 -19.42 -4.44
C ALA A 18 6.21 -18.01 -3.90
N SER A 19 6.02 -17.84 -2.58
CA SER A 19 6.53 -16.65 -1.89
C SER A 19 7.94 -16.94 -1.39
N SER A 20 8.92 -16.18 -1.87
CA SER A 20 10.25 -16.15 -1.29
C SER A 20 10.53 -14.76 -0.72
N THR A 21 11.25 -14.72 0.38
CA THR A 21 11.74 -13.46 0.95
C THR A 21 13.15 -13.23 0.45
N VAL A 22 13.38 -12.09 -0.19
CA VAL A 22 14.70 -11.68 -0.69
C VAL A 22 15.15 -10.43 0.03
N GLN A 23 16.45 -10.30 0.28
CA GLN A 23 17.00 -9.06 0.84
C GLN A 23 17.36 -8.11 -0.31
N ILE A 24 16.84 -6.89 -0.24
CA ILE A 24 17.13 -5.83 -1.23
C ILE A 24 17.53 -4.54 -0.51
N PHE A 25 18.17 -3.63 -1.24
CA PHE A 25 18.38 -2.27 -0.76
C PHE A 25 17.10 -1.44 -0.96
N ARG A 26 16.65 -0.73 0.08
CA ARG A 26 15.48 0.17 -0.01
C ARG A 26 15.76 1.48 -0.76
N ARG A 27 17.02 1.76 -1.09
CA ARG A 27 17.43 3.03 -1.70
C ARG A 27 16.77 3.22 -3.05
N GLY A 28 16.17 4.40 -3.27
CA GLY A 28 15.47 4.73 -4.52
C GLY A 28 14.00 4.28 -4.55
N ILE A 29 13.51 3.63 -3.49
CA ILE A 29 12.09 3.35 -3.30
C ILE A 29 11.52 4.43 -2.38
N GLU A 30 10.41 5.05 -2.80
CA GLU A 30 9.72 6.04 -1.99
C GLU A 30 9.19 5.40 -0.71
N GLN A 31 9.23 6.14 0.40
CA GLN A 31 8.72 5.69 1.69
C GLN A 31 7.57 6.58 2.15
N SER A 32 6.70 6.02 2.99
CA SER A 32 5.63 6.79 3.60
C SER A 32 6.18 7.82 4.59
N PRO A 33 5.50 8.96 4.79
CA PRO A 33 5.77 9.87 5.92
C PRO A 33 5.74 9.19 7.30
N TYR A 34 5.12 8.01 7.41
CA TYR A 34 5.03 7.24 8.65
C TYR A 34 6.00 6.07 8.72
N ALA A 35 6.98 5.97 7.81
CA ALA A 35 7.89 4.84 7.72
C ALA A 35 8.58 4.49 9.04
N ASP A 36 9.04 5.49 9.79
CA ASP A 36 9.73 5.29 11.07
C ASP A 36 8.84 4.64 12.16
N LYS A 37 7.52 4.52 11.93
CA LYS A 37 6.59 3.85 12.86
C LYS A 37 6.51 2.34 12.66
N TRP A 38 6.90 1.85 11.49
CA TRP A 38 6.82 0.43 11.13
C TRP A 38 8.11 -0.11 10.55
N LEU A 39 9.13 0.72 10.32
CA LEU A 39 10.43 0.26 9.84
C LEU A 39 11.20 -0.35 11.01
N THR A 40 11.08 -1.67 11.16
CA THR A 40 11.79 -2.44 12.18
C THR A 40 12.51 -3.63 11.56
N ASP A 41 13.47 -4.16 12.31
CA ASP A 41 14.09 -5.44 11.98
C ASP A 41 13.01 -6.53 11.93
N GLY A 42 13.09 -7.42 10.93
CA GLY A 42 12.17 -8.54 10.77
C GLY A 42 10.84 -8.21 10.08
N ILE A 43 10.48 -6.93 9.90
CA ILE A 43 9.34 -6.61 9.03
C ILE A 43 9.70 -6.90 7.58
N MET A 44 8.77 -7.56 6.91
CA MET A 44 8.78 -7.80 5.49
C MET A 44 7.98 -6.74 4.76
N TYR A 45 8.50 -6.33 3.61
CA TYR A 45 7.96 -5.25 2.80
C TYR A 45 7.56 -5.72 1.39
N SER A 46 6.68 -4.98 0.75
CA SER A 46 6.48 -5.04 -0.70
C SER A 46 6.60 -3.65 -1.31
N VAL A 47 6.73 -3.59 -2.63
CA VAL A 47 6.62 -2.34 -3.39
C VAL A 47 5.24 -2.30 -4.03
N TYR A 48 4.46 -1.26 -3.72
CA TYR A 48 3.16 -1.03 -4.32
C TYR A 48 2.99 0.47 -4.62
N ALA A 49 2.43 0.80 -5.79
CA ALA A 49 2.31 2.18 -6.27
C ALA A 49 3.61 3.00 -6.14
N GLY A 50 4.76 2.35 -6.40
CA GLY A 50 6.09 2.96 -6.30
C GLY A 50 6.58 3.27 -4.88
N ARG A 51 5.85 2.85 -3.84
CA ARG A 51 6.19 3.07 -2.44
C ARG A 51 6.42 1.76 -1.69
N LEU A 52 7.30 1.79 -0.69
CA LEU A 52 7.49 0.72 0.27
C LEU A 52 6.26 0.58 1.18
N SER A 53 5.74 -0.64 1.32
CA SER A 53 4.61 -0.96 2.19
C SER A 53 4.96 -2.14 3.08
N ALA A 54 4.67 -2.03 4.37
CA ALA A 54 4.80 -3.15 5.30
C ALA A 54 3.74 -4.22 5.02
N VAL A 55 4.14 -5.49 4.98
CA VAL A 55 3.25 -6.64 4.74
C VAL A 55 3.02 -7.43 6.03
N GLY A 56 4.01 -7.43 6.92
CA GLY A 56 4.00 -8.16 8.18
C GLY A 56 5.36 -8.77 8.49
N THR A 57 5.39 -9.69 9.44
CA THR A 57 6.53 -10.54 9.78
C THR A 57 6.31 -11.95 9.23
N ASP A 58 7.37 -12.76 9.24
CA ASP A 58 7.32 -14.18 8.90
C ASP A 58 6.52 -15.02 9.91
N GLN A 59 6.33 -14.51 11.12
CA GLN A 59 5.59 -15.14 12.21
C GLN A 59 4.10 -14.80 12.22
N ASP A 60 3.67 -13.85 11.39
CA ASP A 60 2.28 -13.40 11.40
C ASP A 60 1.33 -14.44 10.80
N ASP A 61 0.31 -14.83 11.57
CA ASP A 61 -0.81 -15.64 11.05
C ASP A 61 -1.83 -14.76 10.30
N PRO A 62 -2.07 -15.02 8.99
CA PRO A 62 -3.09 -14.30 8.23
C PRO A 62 -4.51 -14.43 8.81
N LEU A 63 -4.86 -15.57 9.42
CA LEU A 63 -6.20 -15.79 9.97
C LEU A 63 -6.41 -14.96 11.25
N GLU A 64 -5.40 -14.91 12.12
CA GLU A 64 -5.40 -14.02 13.28
C GLU A 64 -5.54 -12.55 12.85
N LYS A 65 -4.74 -12.09 11.88
CA LYS A 65 -4.83 -10.72 11.34
C LYS A 65 -6.22 -10.41 10.78
N TYR A 66 -6.82 -11.35 10.04
CA TYR A 66 -8.18 -11.19 9.53
C TYR A 66 -9.20 -11.00 10.65
N TRP A 67 -9.13 -11.83 11.71
CA TRP A 67 -10.05 -11.68 12.84
C TRP A 67 -9.78 -10.42 13.64
N LYS A 68 -8.52 -9.98 13.76
CA LYS A 68 -8.18 -8.69 14.37
C LYS A 68 -8.77 -7.52 13.59
N LEU A 69 -8.71 -7.55 12.26
CA LEU A 69 -9.37 -6.55 11.40
C LEU A 69 -10.89 -6.51 11.63
N ARG A 70 -11.52 -7.69 11.82
CA ARG A 70 -12.98 -7.81 11.93
C ARG A 70 -13.52 -7.52 13.32
N ARG A 71 -12.74 -7.77 14.37
CA ARG A 71 -13.20 -7.74 15.77
C ARG A 71 -12.54 -6.65 16.61
N ASN A 72 -11.45 -6.07 16.13
CA ASN A 72 -10.69 -5.03 16.80
C ASN A 72 -10.41 -3.85 15.83
N ILE A 73 -9.38 -3.07 16.12
CA ILE A 73 -8.94 -1.92 15.33
C ILE A 73 -7.60 -2.27 14.68
N MET A 74 -7.47 -1.91 13.41
CA MET A 74 -6.21 -1.97 12.67
C MET A 74 -5.93 -0.61 12.04
N LEU A 75 -4.66 -0.20 12.09
CA LEU A 75 -4.15 0.98 11.42
C LEU A 75 -3.30 0.54 10.25
N TYR A 76 -3.56 1.09 9.07
CA TYR A 76 -2.80 0.79 7.88
C TYR A 76 -2.19 2.06 7.30
N ASP A 77 -0.91 1.98 6.97
CA ASP A 77 -0.22 2.95 6.15
C ASP A 77 -0.27 2.46 4.70
N ILE A 78 -1.29 2.90 3.96
CA ILE A 78 -1.51 2.39 2.62
C ILE A 78 -0.83 3.30 1.57
N PRO A 79 -0.11 2.72 0.61
CA PRO A 79 0.62 3.45 -0.44
C PRO A 79 -0.22 4.09 -1.58
N GLU A 80 -1.56 4.17 -1.53
CA GLU A 80 -2.31 4.83 -2.61
C GLU A 80 -1.91 6.30 -2.79
N ARG A 81 -2.00 6.74 -4.04
CA ARG A 81 -1.71 8.11 -4.45
C ARG A 81 -3.00 8.81 -4.85
N PRO A 82 -3.53 9.73 -4.02
CA PRO A 82 -4.73 10.47 -4.39
C PRO A 82 -4.46 11.34 -5.62
N VAL A 83 -5.44 11.41 -6.52
CA VAL A 83 -5.40 12.25 -7.72
C VAL A 83 -6.47 13.32 -7.58
N GLU A 84 -6.06 14.59 -7.67
CA GLU A 84 -6.99 15.71 -7.75
C GLU A 84 -7.34 15.99 -9.22
N VAL A 85 -8.64 16.14 -9.50
CA VAL A 85 -9.14 16.58 -10.81
C VAL A 85 -9.97 17.84 -10.60
N ALA A 86 -9.44 18.98 -11.04
CA ALA A 86 -10.06 20.29 -10.83
C ALA A 86 -10.14 21.09 -12.15
N GLY A 87 -11.02 22.09 -12.16
CA GLY A 87 -11.24 22.99 -13.29
C GLY A 87 -12.65 22.91 -13.87
N ARG A 88 -12.97 23.88 -14.75
CA ARG A 88 -14.30 24.07 -15.33
C ARG A 88 -14.87 22.79 -15.99
N ASP A 89 -13.99 22.00 -16.59
CA ASP A 89 -14.36 20.81 -17.35
C ASP A 89 -14.17 19.49 -16.58
N ALA A 90 -13.82 19.53 -15.30
CA ALA A 90 -13.53 18.33 -14.50
C ALA A 90 -14.69 17.31 -14.54
N VAL A 91 -15.93 17.76 -14.30
CA VAL A 91 -17.12 16.91 -14.35
C VAL A 91 -17.28 16.26 -15.72
N ARG A 92 -17.11 17.04 -16.79
CA ARG A 92 -17.22 16.55 -18.18
C ARG A 92 -16.16 15.51 -18.52
N LEU A 93 -14.95 15.65 -18.00
CA LEU A 93 -13.88 14.65 -18.15
C LEU A 93 -14.23 13.36 -17.38
N LEU A 94 -14.65 13.50 -16.12
CA LEU A 94 -14.93 12.36 -15.24
C LEU A 94 -16.13 11.52 -15.73
N GLU A 95 -17.17 12.15 -16.28
CA GLU A 95 -18.30 11.41 -16.90
C GLU A 95 -17.91 10.65 -18.17
N LYS A 96 -16.81 11.02 -18.84
CA LYS A 96 -16.27 10.23 -19.95
C LYS A 96 -15.36 9.10 -19.48
N ALA A 97 -14.67 9.29 -18.36
CA ALA A 97 -13.72 8.32 -17.82
C ALA A 97 -14.40 7.22 -17.00
N PHE A 98 -15.48 7.53 -16.30
CA PHE A 98 -16.17 6.62 -15.38
C PHE A 98 -17.57 6.25 -15.83
N CYS A 99 -18.02 5.05 -15.46
CA CYS A 99 -19.39 4.59 -15.69
C CYS A 99 -20.43 5.21 -14.71
N ARG A 100 -20.00 6.14 -13.86
CA ARG A 100 -20.82 6.80 -12.83
C ARG A 100 -21.14 8.23 -13.30
N ARG A 101 -22.42 8.61 -13.25
CA ARG A 101 -22.81 10.03 -13.45
C ARG A 101 -22.19 10.89 -12.35
N ILE A 102 -21.51 11.97 -12.69
CA ILE A 102 -20.81 12.80 -11.70
C ILE A 102 -21.66 14.01 -11.33
N THR A 103 -22.50 14.47 -12.26
CA THR A 103 -23.43 15.59 -12.07
C THR A 103 -24.44 15.41 -10.94
N ASP A 104 -24.76 14.17 -10.55
CA ASP A 104 -25.68 13.85 -9.45
C ASP A 104 -24.96 13.30 -8.21
N LEU A 105 -23.62 13.31 -8.18
CA LEU A 105 -22.84 12.90 -7.01
C LEU A 105 -22.81 14.06 -6.00
N PRO A 106 -23.40 13.91 -4.80
CA PRO A 106 -23.38 14.98 -3.82
C PRO A 106 -21.96 15.24 -3.30
N LEU A 107 -21.71 16.47 -2.85
CA LEU A 107 -20.45 16.82 -2.19
C LEU A 107 -20.16 15.84 -1.04
N TRP A 108 -18.88 15.45 -0.90
CA TRP A 108 -18.40 14.53 0.13
C TRP A 108 -18.95 13.10 0.04
N ARG A 109 -19.42 12.67 -1.14
CA ARG A 109 -19.78 11.28 -1.42
C ARG A 109 -18.73 10.63 -2.31
N ALA A 110 -18.40 9.39 -1.97
CA ALA A 110 -17.57 8.48 -2.75
C ALA A 110 -18.42 7.29 -3.20
#